data_AF-A0A8S0WYB2-F1
#
_entry.id   AF-A0A8S0WYB2-F1
#
_cell.length_a   1.000
_cell.length_b   1.000
_cell.length_c   1.000
_cell.angle_alpha   90.00
_cell.angle_beta   90.00
_cell.angle_gamma   90.00
#
_symmetry.space_group_name_H-M   'P 1'
#
loop_
_entity.id
_entity.type
_entity.pdbx_description
1 polymer ?
#
loop_
_entity_poly.entity_id
_entity_poly.type
_entity_poly.pdbx_seq_one_letter_code
_entity_poly.pdbx_strand_id
1 'polypeptide(L)'
;MEPNAYPRVPPFTWEPVEPRKPLPIYPPPEPLESPPALPSPPRKPIFDAPYTLSTHIFPAAYLRSTRLVPEPPSPPSNASKAERKRVIAEALRQLTALRTSRVTEGYPRLLWNCVNRYVKNGLNESNRTGATLFFVHANGFPKEIWEPTLGLLLASPTAGFIDEAWCWESVQHGDAALLNAHMASGISTSVALPTHLPHVPREETDHRIKNGYKNRKFVAVGHCYGGCISALAAHLYPTLFSALILLDPVISKPFEHEPKGAASALNRQETWSSRSDFPPKSNTSLHLIP
;
A
#
# COMPACT_ATOMS: atom_id res chain seq x y z
N MET A 1 5.45 34.18 17.17
CA MET A 1 4.65 33.21 16.40
C MET A 1 4.14 32.19 17.39
N GLU A 2 2.86 32.24 17.73
CA GLU A 2 2.25 31.11 18.43
C GLU A 2 2.24 29.92 17.48
N PRO A 3 2.59 28.71 17.93
CA PRO A 3 2.48 27.53 17.09
C PRO A 3 1.01 27.36 16.70
N ASN A 4 0.74 27.06 15.42
CA ASN A 4 -0.57 26.62 14.90
C ASN A 4 -0.96 25.27 15.53
N ALA A 5 -1.18 25.25 16.84
CA ALA A 5 -1.66 24.10 17.57
C ALA A 5 -3.18 24.14 17.49
N TYR A 6 -3.75 23.23 16.70
CA TYR A 6 -5.17 22.95 16.74
C TYR A 6 -5.62 22.81 18.21
N PRO A 7 -6.78 23.37 18.59
CA PRO A 7 -7.27 23.27 19.96
C PRO A 7 -7.33 21.81 20.39
N ARG A 8 -6.81 21.52 21.59
CA ARG A 8 -6.77 20.15 22.11
C ARG A 8 -8.21 19.63 22.21
N VAL A 9 -8.52 18.60 21.43
CA VAL A 9 -9.85 17.98 21.45
C VAL A 9 -10.15 17.50 22.88
N PRO A 10 -11.34 17.78 23.44
CA PRO A 10 -11.72 17.28 24.75
C PRO A 10 -11.53 15.76 24.85
N PRO A 11 -11.26 15.21 26.05
CA PRO A 11 -11.20 13.77 26.23
C PRO A 11 -12.47 13.12 25.71
N PHE A 12 -12.34 12.25 24.70
CA PHE A 12 -13.46 11.52 24.14
C PHE A 12 -13.35 10.05 24.57
N THR A 13 -14.45 9.51 25.08
CA THR A 13 -14.55 8.09 25.40
C THR A 13 -14.94 7.34 24.14
N TRP A 14 -13.96 6.66 23.52
CA TRP A 14 -14.23 5.81 22.37
C TRP A 14 -14.82 4.48 22.84
N GLU A 15 -15.93 4.06 22.23
CA GLU A 15 -16.38 2.68 22.36
C GLU A 15 -15.31 1.75 21.76
N PRO A 16 -14.81 0.76 22.52
CA PRO A 16 -13.88 -0.22 21.98
C PRO A 16 -14.54 -0.99 20.83
N VAL A 17 -13.81 -1.14 19.73
CA VAL A 17 -14.26 -1.90 18.56
C VAL A 17 -13.23 -2.98 18.28
N GLU A 18 -13.66 -4.24 18.19
CA GLU A 18 -12.79 -5.32 17.78
C GLU A 18 -12.48 -5.20 16.28
N PRO A 19 -11.21 -5.04 15.87
CA PRO A 19 -10.87 -5.03 14.46
C PRO A 19 -11.05 -6.42 13.84
N ARG A 20 -11.23 -6.45 12.52
CA ARG A 20 -11.24 -7.71 11.77
C ARG A 20 -9.90 -8.42 11.96
N LYS A 21 -9.94 -9.65 12.50
CA LYS A 21 -8.76 -10.52 12.62
C LYS A 21 -8.32 -10.97 11.22
N PRO A 22 -7.08 -10.67 10.79
CA PRO A 22 -6.57 -11.19 9.53
C PRO A 22 -6.40 -12.71 9.57
N LEU A 23 -6.35 -13.33 8.40
CA LEU A 23 -5.91 -14.72 8.27
C LEU A 23 -4.46 -14.86 8.74
N PRO A 24 -4.06 -16.04 9.23
CA PRO A 24 -2.66 -16.30 9.54
C PRO A 24 -1.74 -16.01 8.35
N ILE A 25 -0.60 -15.39 8.63
CA ILE A 25 0.41 -15.08 7.62
C ILE A 25 1.26 -16.34 7.43
N TYR A 26 0.88 -17.18 6.46
CA TYR A 26 1.71 -18.31 6.01
C TYR A 26 2.49 -17.94 4.76
N PRO A 27 3.75 -18.40 4.63
CA PRO A 27 4.44 -18.34 3.35
C PRO A 27 3.75 -19.26 2.34
N PRO A 28 3.87 -18.97 1.04
CA PRO A 28 3.56 -19.96 0.00
C PRO A 28 4.37 -21.25 0.19
N PRO A 29 3.90 -22.40 -0.31
CA PRO A 29 4.68 -23.63 -0.36
C PRO A 29 5.99 -23.43 -1.11
N GLU A 30 7.07 -24.02 -0.62
CA GLU A 30 8.37 -24.05 -1.29
C GLU A 30 8.59 -25.41 -2.00
N PRO A 31 9.34 -25.45 -3.12
CA PRO A 31 9.97 -24.32 -3.81
C PRO A 31 8.96 -23.46 -4.59
N LEU A 32 9.25 -22.18 -4.75
CA LEU A 32 8.45 -21.30 -5.62
C LEU A 32 8.72 -21.63 -7.08
N GLU A 33 7.70 -22.10 -7.79
CA GLU A 33 7.77 -22.33 -9.23
C GLU A 33 7.88 -20.98 -9.96
N SER A 34 8.98 -20.80 -10.71
CA SER A 34 9.19 -19.68 -11.65
C SER A 34 8.95 -18.27 -11.06
N PRO A 35 9.79 -17.80 -10.11
CA PRO A 35 9.69 -16.45 -9.58
C PRO A 35 9.80 -15.38 -10.69
N PRO A 36 8.96 -14.32 -10.69
CA PRO A 36 8.95 -13.33 -11.76
C PRO A 36 10.19 -12.43 -11.73
N ALA A 37 10.48 -11.81 -12.87
CA ALA A 37 11.44 -10.71 -12.97
C ALA A 37 10.79 -9.36 -12.62
N LEU A 38 11.59 -8.31 -12.41
CA LEU A 38 11.04 -6.96 -12.27
C LEU A 38 10.29 -6.56 -13.55
N PRO A 39 9.12 -5.91 -13.43
CA PRO A 39 8.37 -5.44 -14.60
C PRO A 39 9.04 -4.22 -15.25
N SER A 40 9.96 -3.57 -14.52
CA SER A 40 10.65 -2.34 -14.92
C SER A 40 12.16 -2.47 -14.64
N PRO A 41 13.04 -1.92 -15.50
CA PRO A 41 14.47 -1.97 -15.27
C PRO A 41 14.90 -1.15 -14.03
N PRO A 42 16.02 -1.50 -13.38
CA PRO A 42 16.58 -0.70 -12.30
C PRO A 42 16.84 0.75 -12.74
N ARG A 43 16.62 1.69 -11.83
CA ARG A 43 16.80 3.12 -12.08
C ARG A 43 17.42 3.82 -10.87
N LYS A 44 17.83 5.07 -11.07
CA LYS A 44 18.24 5.97 -9.98
C LYS A 44 17.02 6.63 -9.32
N PRO A 45 17.14 7.13 -8.08
CA PRO A 45 16.14 8.02 -7.50
C PRO A 45 15.93 9.24 -8.41
N ILE A 46 14.72 9.80 -8.43
CA ILE A 46 14.44 11.04 -9.19
C ILE A 46 14.96 12.31 -8.49
N PHE A 47 15.51 12.17 -7.29
CA PHE A 47 16.02 13.24 -6.45
C PHE A 47 17.53 13.08 -6.21
N ASP A 48 18.21 14.19 -5.96
CA ASP A 48 19.64 14.25 -5.72
C ASP A 48 19.95 14.24 -4.20
N ALA A 49 19.89 13.05 -3.61
CA ALA A 49 20.24 12.82 -2.21
C ALA A 49 21.23 11.63 -2.12
N PRO A 50 22.08 11.54 -1.07
CA PRO A 50 23.10 10.50 -0.95
C PRO A 50 22.50 9.15 -0.51
N TYR A 51 21.53 8.65 -1.28
CA TYR A 51 20.85 7.39 -1.09
C TYR A 51 20.87 6.56 -2.36
N THR A 52 21.08 5.25 -2.20
CA THR A 52 21.02 4.28 -3.29
C THR A 52 19.63 3.66 -3.32
N LEU A 53 18.95 3.75 -4.47
CA LEU A 53 17.70 3.06 -4.75
C LEU A 53 17.98 1.64 -5.27
N SER A 54 17.21 0.68 -4.77
CA SER A 54 17.06 -0.66 -5.32
C SER A 54 15.59 -1.08 -5.28
N THR A 55 15.16 -1.91 -6.23
CA THR A 55 13.78 -2.40 -6.31
C THR A 55 13.77 -3.91 -6.09
N HIS A 56 12.85 -4.37 -5.25
CA HIS A 56 12.77 -5.75 -4.79
C HIS A 56 11.36 -6.30 -4.87
N ILE A 57 11.25 -7.62 -4.98
CA ILE A 57 9.99 -8.35 -5.00
C ILE A 57 10.03 -9.48 -3.97
N PHE A 58 8.86 -9.81 -3.42
CA PHE A 58 8.71 -10.92 -2.50
C PHE A 58 7.26 -11.41 -2.47
N PRO A 59 7.03 -12.68 -2.07
CA PRO A 59 5.68 -13.20 -1.93
C PRO A 59 4.85 -12.40 -0.94
N ALA A 60 3.63 -12.07 -1.34
CA ALA A 60 2.62 -11.54 -0.45
C ALA A 60 1.96 -12.68 0.36
N ALA A 61 1.19 -12.33 1.40
CA ALA A 61 0.50 -13.31 2.24
C ALA A 61 -0.29 -14.34 1.40
N TYR A 62 -0.06 -15.63 1.65
CA TYR A 62 -0.54 -16.70 0.76
C TYR A 62 -2.06 -16.90 0.83
N LEU A 63 -2.65 -16.77 2.01
CA LEU A 63 -4.08 -16.92 2.22
C LEU A 63 -4.82 -15.59 2.00
N ARG A 64 -5.84 -15.61 1.13
CA ARG A 64 -6.68 -14.44 0.83
C ARG A 64 -8.07 -14.59 1.40
N SER A 65 -8.60 -13.50 1.96
CA SER A 65 -9.98 -13.50 2.47
C SER A 65 -11.03 -13.43 1.36
N THR A 66 -10.65 -12.93 0.17
CA THR A 66 -11.52 -12.80 -1.00
C THR A 66 -11.02 -13.69 -2.13
N ARG A 67 -11.92 -14.42 -2.80
CA ARG A 67 -11.61 -15.12 -4.05
C ARG A 67 -11.24 -14.11 -5.13
N LEU A 68 -10.58 -14.58 -6.19
CA LEU A 68 -10.53 -13.79 -7.42
C LEU A 68 -11.96 -13.55 -7.89
N VAL A 69 -12.30 -12.28 -8.05
CA VAL A 69 -13.56 -11.85 -8.63
C VAL A 69 -13.21 -11.27 -9.99
N PRO A 70 -13.90 -11.67 -11.07
CA PRO A 70 -13.76 -11.00 -12.36
C PRO A 70 -13.99 -9.50 -12.19
N GLU A 71 -13.29 -8.70 -13.00
CA GLU A 71 -13.55 -7.26 -13.03
C GLU A 71 -15.03 -7.03 -13.39
N PRO A 72 -15.79 -6.24 -12.60
CA PRO A 72 -17.17 -5.95 -12.92
C PRO A 72 -17.24 -5.22 -14.27
N PRO A 73 -18.23 -5.54 -15.13
CA PRO A 73 -18.32 -4.92 -16.44
C PRO A 73 -18.58 -3.42 -16.29
N SER A 74 -17.78 -2.62 -16.99
CA SER A 74 -18.05 -1.19 -17.12
C SER A 74 -19.34 -0.96 -17.91
N PRO A 75 -20.19 0.01 -17.52
CA PRO A 75 -21.38 0.33 -18.29
C PRO A 75 -20.99 0.72 -19.73
N PRO A 76 -21.74 0.25 -20.76
CA PRO A 76 -21.49 0.65 -22.13
C PRO A 76 -21.40 2.18 -22.29
N SER A 77 -20.54 2.65 -23.18
CA SER A 77 -20.34 4.09 -23.40
C SER A 77 -21.65 4.79 -23.78
N ASN A 78 -22.52 4.12 -24.55
CA ASN A 78 -23.84 4.57 -24.98
C ASN A 78 -24.99 4.21 -24.01
N ALA A 79 -24.71 3.66 -22.82
CA ALA A 79 -25.73 3.27 -21.87
C ALA A 79 -26.52 4.49 -21.36
N SER A 80 -27.84 4.33 -21.25
CA SER A 80 -28.72 5.35 -20.66
C SER A 80 -28.34 5.58 -19.18
N LYS A 81 -28.73 6.75 -18.62
CA LYS A 81 -28.53 7.03 -17.20
C LYS A 81 -29.14 5.95 -16.30
N ALA A 82 -30.30 5.42 -16.68
CA ALA A 82 -30.99 4.35 -15.95
C ALA A 82 -30.20 3.03 -16.01
N GLU A 83 -29.67 2.68 -17.19
CA GLU A 83 -28.88 1.46 -17.37
C GLU A 83 -27.54 1.53 -16.61
N ARG A 84 -26.84 2.68 -16.70
CA ARG A 84 -25.65 2.94 -15.87
C ARG A 84 -25.94 2.74 -14.38
N LYS A 85 -27.03 3.32 -13.89
CA LYS A 85 -27.43 3.18 -12.48
C LYS A 85 -27.67 1.72 -12.10
N ARG A 86 -28.33 0.94 -12.98
CA ARG A 86 -28.60 -0.48 -12.76
C ARG A 86 -27.32 -1.32 -12.71
N VAL A 87 -26.42 -1.18 -13.69
CA VAL A 87 -25.14 -1.90 -13.74
C VAL A 87 -24.31 -1.61 -12.49
N ILE A 88 -24.20 -0.34 -12.10
CA ILE A 88 -23.45 0.07 -10.92
C ILE A 88 -24.10 -0.47 -9.64
N ALA A 89 -25.42 -0.40 -9.50
CA ALA A 89 -26.12 -0.93 -8.33
C ALA A 89 -25.89 -2.44 -8.18
N GLU A 90 -25.93 -3.19 -9.28
CA GLU A 90 -25.68 -4.64 -9.26
C GLU A 90 -24.22 -4.96 -8.89
N ALA A 91 -23.25 -4.24 -9.48
CA ALA A 91 -21.84 -4.39 -9.11
C ALA A 91 -21.59 -4.06 -7.63
N LEU A 92 -22.20 -2.99 -7.10
CA LEU A 92 -22.10 -2.63 -5.68
C LEU A 92 -22.73 -3.70 -4.78
N ARG A 93 -23.86 -4.29 -5.18
CA ARG A 93 -24.51 -5.39 -4.45
C ARG A 93 -23.58 -6.60 -4.35
N GLN A 94 -22.95 -6.99 -5.47
CA GLN A 94 -21.99 -8.10 -5.51
C GLN A 94 -20.75 -7.81 -4.64
N LEU A 95 -20.16 -6.61 -4.76
CA LEU A 95 -19.01 -6.20 -3.94
C LEU A 95 -19.34 -6.16 -2.45
N THR A 96 -20.56 -5.72 -2.10
CA THR A 96 -21.03 -5.70 -0.71
C THR A 96 -21.16 -7.12 -0.17
N ALA A 97 -21.82 -8.02 -0.91
CA ALA A 97 -21.97 -9.42 -0.53
C ALA A 97 -20.62 -10.12 -0.28
N LEU A 98 -19.64 -9.85 -1.15
CA LEU A 98 -18.27 -10.36 -1.02
C LEU A 98 -17.55 -9.80 0.21
N ARG A 99 -17.73 -8.50 0.52
CA ARG A 99 -17.12 -7.85 1.69
C ARG A 99 -17.75 -8.27 3.02
N THR A 100 -19.02 -8.65 3.02
CA THR A 100 -19.77 -9.05 4.21
C THR A 100 -19.48 -10.48 4.67
N SER A 101 -18.92 -11.35 3.82
CA SER A 101 -18.51 -12.68 4.27
C SER A 101 -17.45 -12.58 5.37
N ARG A 102 -17.79 -13.04 6.58
CA ARG A 102 -16.96 -12.93 7.78
C ARG A 102 -16.09 -14.16 8.05
N VAL A 103 -16.32 -15.24 7.32
CA VAL A 103 -15.69 -16.54 7.57
C VAL A 103 -15.14 -17.07 6.27
N THR A 104 -13.85 -17.36 6.27
CA THR A 104 -13.13 -18.01 5.18
C THR A 104 -11.93 -18.71 5.79
N GLU A 105 -11.69 -19.95 5.37
CA GLU A 105 -10.45 -20.68 5.69
C GLU A 105 -9.23 -20.11 4.93
N GLY A 106 -9.47 -19.11 4.08
CA GLY A 106 -8.46 -18.52 3.22
C GLY A 106 -8.40 -19.20 1.86
N TYR A 107 -8.21 -18.39 0.81
CA TYR A 107 -7.99 -18.88 -0.54
C TYR A 107 -6.48 -18.85 -0.83
N PRO A 108 -5.84 -20.01 -1.01
CA PRO A 108 -4.41 -20.09 -1.33
C PRO A 108 -4.14 -19.44 -2.68
N ARG A 109 -3.32 -18.39 -2.70
CA ARG A 109 -2.89 -17.75 -3.94
C ARG A 109 -1.56 -17.03 -3.75
N LEU A 110 -0.58 -17.44 -4.54
CA LEU A 110 0.69 -16.73 -4.67
C LEU A 110 0.47 -15.43 -5.45
N LEU A 111 0.77 -14.31 -4.80
CA LEU A 111 0.87 -12.98 -5.42
C LEU A 111 2.18 -12.36 -4.95
N TRP A 112 2.65 -11.36 -5.68
CA TRP A 112 3.91 -10.69 -5.43
C TRP A 112 3.69 -9.25 -4.98
N ASN A 113 4.46 -8.80 -4.00
CA ASN A 113 4.64 -7.39 -3.71
C ASN A 113 5.88 -6.87 -4.46
N CYS A 114 5.90 -5.56 -4.74
CA CYS A 114 7.05 -4.84 -5.25
C CYS A 114 7.37 -3.69 -4.30
N VAL A 115 8.66 -3.46 -4.01
CA VAL A 115 9.08 -2.41 -3.09
C VAL A 115 10.32 -1.69 -3.60
N ASN A 116 10.38 -0.38 -3.35
CA ASN A 116 11.60 0.40 -3.54
C ASN A 116 12.29 0.57 -2.18
N ARG A 117 13.61 0.42 -2.17
CA ARG A 117 14.47 0.55 -1.00
C ARG A 117 15.51 1.62 -1.27
N TYR A 118 15.55 2.63 -0.41
CA TYR A 118 16.52 3.72 -0.42
C TYR A 118 17.43 3.57 0.80
N VAL A 119 18.72 3.34 0.59
CA VAL A 119 19.71 3.15 1.66
C VAL A 119 20.72 4.28 1.64
N LYS A 120 21.04 4.86 2.80
CA LYS A 120 22.06 5.90 2.91
C LYS A 120 23.41 5.40 2.38
N ASN A 121 24.06 6.18 1.52
CA ASN A 121 25.36 5.84 0.96
C ASN A 121 26.44 5.82 2.05
N GLY A 122 27.32 4.82 2.03
CA GLY A 122 28.40 4.69 3.02
C GLY A 122 27.94 4.27 4.43
N LEU A 123 26.69 3.81 4.57
CA LEU A 123 26.17 3.29 5.84
C LEU A 123 26.96 2.06 6.31
N ASN A 124 27.41 2.07 7.56
CA ASN A 124 28.17 1.01 8.21
C ASN A 124 27.86 1.00 9.73
N GLU A 125 28.53 0.14 10.49
CA GLU A 125 28.25 0.00 11.94
C GLU A 125 28.59 1.23 12.78
N SER A 126 29.53 2.08 12.36
CA SER A 126 29.94 3.26 13.13
C SER A 126 29.05 4.47 12.92
N ASN A 127 28.30 4.54 11.80
CA ASN A 127 27.45 5.69 11.46
C ASN A 127 25.94 5.36 11.39
N ARG A 128 25.55 4.11 11.64
CA ARG A 128 24.14 3.72 11.69
C ARG A 128 23.42 4.34 12.87
N THR A 129 22.23 4.86 12.60
CA THR A 129 21.34 5.43 13.62
C THR A 129 20.24 4.45 14.04
N GLY A 130 19.99 3.44 13.20
CA GLY A 130 18.94 2.44 13.35
C GLY A 130 17.58 2.84 12.79
N ALA A 131 17.36 4.07 12.30
CA ALA A 131 16.02 4.48 11.87
C ALA A 131 15.68 3.96 10.48
N THR A 132 14.50 3.34 10.35
CA THR A 132 13.94 2.83 9.09
C THR A 132 12.55 3.40 8.90
N LEU A 133 12.33 4.07 7.76
CA LEU A 133 11.01 4.55 7.37
C LEU A 133 10.36 3.54 6.41
N PHE A 134 9.07 3.29 6.59
CA PHE A 134 8.30 2.39 5.74
C PHE A 134 7.03 3.09 5.23
N PHE A 135 7.06 3.49 3.97
CA PHE A 135 6.02 4.27 3.31
C PHE A 135 4.98 3.37 2.66
N VAL A 136 3.71 3.68 2.91
CA VAL A 136 2.54 2.92 2.44
C VAL A 136 1.59 3.86 1.70
N HIS A 137 1.43 3.63 0.41
CA HIS A 137 0.70 4.52 -0.49
C HIS A 137 -0.82 4.54 -0.25
N ALA A 138 -1.48 5.57 -0.79
CA ALA A 138 -2.94 5.65 -0.86
C ALA A 138 -3.51 4.80 -1.99
N ASN A 139 -4.79 4.47 -1.92
CA ASN A 139 -5.46 3.70 -2.97
C ASN A 139 -5.42 4.46 -4.31
N GLY A 140 -5.12 3.77 -5.41
CA GLY A 140 -4.98 4.34 -6.75
C GLY A 140 -3.61 4.96 -7.05
N PHE A 141 -2.63 4.80 -6.16
CA PHE A 141 -1.29 5.36 -6.34
C PHE A 141 -0.20 4.27 -6.31
N PRO A 142 0.88 4.40 -7.09
CA PRO A 142 2.05 3.53 -7.01
C PRO A 142 2.97 3.94 -5.84
N LYS A 143 3.95 3.11 -5.50
CA LYS A 143 4.96 3.42 -4.47
C LYS A 143 5.77 4.70 -4.74
N GLU A 144 5.93 5.10 -6.01
CA GLU A 144 6.66 6.29 -6.45
C GLU A 144 6.06 7.63 -6.02
N ILE A 145 4.81 7.67 -5.55
CA ILE A 145 4.22 8.94 -5.05
C ILE A 145 5.01 9.56 -3.89
N TRP A 146 5.80 8.74 -3.21
CA TRP A 146 6.61 9.17 -2.08
C TRP A 146 7.91 9.81 -2.50
N GLU A 147 8.35 9.69 -3.75
CA GLU A 147 9.65 10.21 -4.17
C GLU A 147 9.81 11.74 -4.01
N PRO A 148 8.79 12.58 -4.30
CA PRO A 148 8.88 14.01 -3.97
C PRO A 148 9.05 14.27 -2.46
N THR A 149 8.34 13.49 -1.63
CA THR A 149 8.44 13.61 -0.16
C THR A 149 9.82 13.17 0.33
N LEU A 150 10.33 12.04 -0.20
CA LEU A 150 11.66 11.54 0.08
C LEU A 150 12.73 12.54 -0.37
N GLY A 151 12.60 13.14 -1.55
CA GLY A 151 13.54 14.14 -2.05
C GLY A 151 13.69 15.32 -1.07
N LEU A 152 12.58 15.86 -0.59
CA LEU A 152 12.60 16.94 0.41
C LEU A 152 13.14 16.48 1.77
N LEU A 153 12.68 15.32 2.25
CA LEU A 153 13.07 14.79 3.56
C LEU A 153 14.56 14.44 3.61
N LEU A 154 15.06 13.78 2.58
CA LEU A 154 16.44 13.30 2.48
C LEU A 154 17.44 14.39 2.04
N ALA A 155 16.96 15.54 1.56
CA ALA A 155 17.76 16.75 1.39
C ALA A 155 17.78 17.63 2.66
N SER A 156 16.92 17.34 3.65
CA SER A 156 16.87 18.10 4.90
C SER A 156 17.91 17.61 5.93
N PRO A 157 18.20 18.39 7.00
CA PRO A 157 19.03 17.93 8.11
C PRO A 157 18.56 16.61 8.76
N THR A 158 17.26 16.29 8.62
CA THR A 158 16.65 15.05 9.14
C THR A 158 17.23 13.80 8.47
N ALA A 159 17.77 13.91 7.25
CA ALA A 159 18.40 12.81 6.54
C ALA A 159 19.52 12.14 7.35
N GLY A 160 20.22 12.90 8.19
CA GLY A 160 21.24 12.38 9.11
C GLY A 160 20.75 11.23 9.99
N PHE A 161 19.45 11.22 10.34
CA PHE A 161 18.83 10.22 11.21
C PHE A 161 18.17 9.06 10.48
N ILE A 162 18.10 9.08 9.15
CA ILE A 162 17.40 8.04 8.38
C ILE A 162 18.45 7.12 7.76
N ASP A 163 18.58 5.89 8.25
CA ASP A 163 19.48 4.92 7.61
C ASP A 163 18.90 4.40 6.30
N GLU A 164 17.58 4.23 6.29
CA GLU A 164 16.89 3.48 5.25
C GLU A 164 15.41 3.89 5.13
N ALA A 165 14.91 3.93 3.90
CA ALA A 165 13.49 4.10 3.61
C ALA A 165 13.01 3.03 2.63
N TRP A 166 11.83 2.48 2.88
CA TRP A 166 11.16 1.52 2.02
C TRP A 166 9.83 2.11 1.54
N CYS A 167 9.54 2.01 0.26
CA CYS A 167 8.22 2.32 -0.29
C CYS A 167 7.57 1.02 -0.75
N TRP A 168 6.49 0.65 -0.08
CA TRP A 168 5.78 -0.60 -0.33
C TRP A 168 4.61 -0.41 -1.27
N GLU A 169 4.35 -1.42 -2.10
CA GLU A 169 3.25 -1.47 -3.04
C GLU A 169 2.34 -2.67 -2.78
N SER A 170 1.04 -2.40 -2.70
CA SER A 170 0.02 -3.44 -2.57
C SER A 170 -0.08 -4.26 -3.86
N VAL A 171 -0.39 -5.56 -3.74
CA VAL A 171 -0.47 -6.54 -4.85
C VAL A 171 -1.28 -6.09 -6.08
N GLN A 172 -2.23 -5.16 -5.91
CA GLN A 172 -3.11 -4.64 -6.96
C GLN A 172 -2.74 -3.22 -7.44
N HIS A 173 -1.55 -2.71 -7.14
CA HIS A 173 -1.08 -1.38 -7.55
C HIS A 173 0.28 -1.43 -8.26
N GLY A 174 0.53 -0.45 -9.14
CA GLY A 174 1.83 -0.21 -9.78
C GLY A 174 2.50 -1.45 -10.37
N ASP A 175 3.79 -1.62 -10.09
CA ASP A 175 4.59 -2.76 -10.54
C ASP A 175 4.08 -4.08 -9.95
N ALA A 176 3.60 -4.08 -8.70
CA ALA A 176 3.01 -5.27 -8.10
C ALA A 176 1.77 -5.75 -8.89
N ALA A 177 0.95 -4.83 -9.42
CA ALA A 177 -0.17 -5.18 -10.29
C ALA A 177 0.31 -5.84 -11.59
N LEU A 178 1.38 -5.33 -12.21
CA LEU A 178 1.97 -5.91 -13.43
C LEU A 178 2.51 -7.32 -13.17
N LEU A 179 3.17 -7.54 -12.03
CA LEU A 179 3.63 -8.86 -11.58
C LEU A 179 2.47 -9.83 -11.33
N ASN A 180 1.29 -9.35 -10.98
CA ASN A 180 0.15 -10.19 -10.67
C ASN A 180 -0.84 -10.32 -11.84
N ALA A 181 -0.71 -9.50 -12.89
CA ALA A 181 -1.57 -9.51 -14.06
C ALA A 181 -1.48 -10.83 -14.83
N HIS A 182 -0.28 -11.38 -15.02
CA HIS A 182 -0.07 -12.66 -15.70
C HIS A 182 -0.39 -13.88 -14.82
N MET A 183 -0.51 -13.71 -13.50
CA MET A 183 -1.15 -14.70 -12.63
C MET A 183 -2.70 -14.71 -12.80
N ALA A 184 -3.21 -13.93 -13.76
CA ALA A 184 -4.52 -14.07 -14.40
C ALA A 184 -4.45 -14.51 -15.88
N SER A 185 -3.25 -14.57 -16.50
CA SER A 185 -2.99 -14.99 -17.88
C SER A 185 -1.52 -15.40 -18.08
N GLY A 186 -1.26 -16.72 -18.09
CA GLY A 186 0.05 -17.31 -17.84
C GLY A 186 1.12 -17.10 -18.93
N ILE A 187 2.00 -16.10 -18.73
CA ILE A 187 3.31 -16.01 -19.40
C ILE A 187 4.34 -15.48 -18.38
N SER A 188 5.45 -16.19 -18.22
CA SER A 188 6.59 -15.82 -17.36
C SER A 188 7.81 -15.53 -18.22
N THR A 189 8.54 -14.46 -17.95
CA THR A 189 9.81 -14.14 -18.62
C THR A 189 10.88 -13.80 -17.58
N SER A 190 12.02 -14.49 -17.65
CA SER A 190 13.16 -14.42 -16.73
C SER A 190 14.28 -13.50 -17.24
N VAL A 191 15.04 -12.89 -16.31
CA VAL A 191 16.52 -12.77 -16.20
C VAL A 191 16.86 -11.92 -14.94
N ALA A 192 18.02 -12.18 -14.31
CA ALA A 192 18.34 -11.96 -12.89
C ALA A 192 19.11 -10.67 -12.51
N LEU A 193 18.69 -10.11 -11.37
CA LEU A 193 19.51 -9.61 -10.24
C LEU A 193 18.86 -10.22 -8.96
N PRO A 194 19.47 -10.20 -7.75
CA PRO A 194 18.77 -10.67 -6.55
C PRO A 194 17.68 -9.66 -6.14
N THR A 195 16.64 -9.58 -6.95
CA THR A 195 15.41 -8.81 -6.74
C THR A 195 14.56 -9.46 -5.64
N HIS A 196 14.66 -10.78 -5.52
CA HIS A 196 13.91 -11.55 -4.55
C HIS A 196 14.50 -11.36 -3.16
N LEU A 197 13.74 -10.72 -2.27
CA LEU A 197 14.14 -10.70 -0.86
C LEU A 197 13.93 -12.08 -0.26
N PRO A 198 14.96 -12.67 0.39
CA PRO A 198 14.79 -13.93 1.08
C PRO A 198 13.79 -13.76 2.22
N HIS A 199 13.07 -14.84 2.51
CA HIS A 199 12.18 -14.87 3.65
C HIS A 199 13.01 -14.75 4.94
N VAL A 200 12.51 -13.94 5.87
CA VAL A 200 13.05 -13.92 7.22
C VAL A 200 12.67 -15.25 7.89
N PRO A 201 13.61 -16.00 8.48
CA PRO A 201 13.29 -17.24 9.17
C PRO A 201 12.17 -17.05 10.19
N ARG A 202 11.35 -18.09 10.37
CA ARG A 202 10.19 -18.03 11.26
C ARG A 202 10.60 -17.67 12.70
N GLU A 203 11.71 -18.22 13.17
CA GLU A 203 12.28 -17.94 14.49
C GLU A 203 12.60 -16.45 14.69
N GLU A 204 13.22 -15.81 13.70
CA GLU A 204 13.54 -14.38 13.74
C GLU A 204 12.26 -13.52 13.64
N THR A 205 11.27 -13.97 12.86
CA THR A 205 9.96 -13.30 12.78
C THR A 205 9.23 -13.35 14.11
N ASP A 206 9.14 -14.53 14.73
CA ASP A 206 8.52 -14.74 16.04
C ASP A 206 9.26 -13.95 17.13
N HIS A 207 10.59 -13.91 17.08
CA HIS A 207 11.41 -13.10 17.97
C HIS A 207 11.09 -11.61 17.84
N ARG A 208 10.99 -11.07 16.62
CA ARG A 208 10.67 -9.65 16.38
C ARG A 208 9.23 -9.32 16.78
N ILE A 209 8.27 -10.19 16.50
CA ILE A 209 6.88 -10.00 16.95
C ILE A 209 6.81 -9.91 18.47
N LYS A 210 7.63 -10.69 19.20
CA LYS A 210 7.64 -10.65 20.66
C LYS A 210 8.45 -9.48 21.24
N ASN A 211 9.62 -9.19 20.67
CA ASN A 211 10.62 -8.32 21.31
C ASN A 211 10.90 -7.01 20.53
N GLY A 212 10.31 -6.85 19.35
CA GLY A 212 10.63 -5.76 18.42
C GLY A 212 12.00 -5.92 17.77
N TYR A 213 12.48 -4.83 17.16
CA TYR A 213 13.81 -4.78 16.57
C TYR A 213 14.86 -4.36 17.61
N LYS A 214 15.95 -5.13 17.73
CA LYS A 214 17.03 -4.84 18.69
C LYS A 214 17.77 -3.53 18.39
N ASN A 215 18.19 -3.35 17.14
CA ASN A 215 19.08 -2.26 16.71
C ASN A 215 18.42 -1.34 15.65
N ARG A 216 17.09 -1.34 15.58
CA ARG A 216 16.34 -0.51 14.62
C ARG A 216 15.11 0.11 15.24
N LYS A 217 14.78 1.31 14.77
CA LYS A 217 13.51 1.99 15.02
C LYS A 217 12.74 2.00 13.71
N PHE A 218 11.63 1.29 13.68
CA PHE A 218 10.81 1.14 12.48
C PHE A 218 9.61 2.07 12.57
N VAL A 219 9.48 3.00 11.62
CA VAL A 219 8.42 4.01 11.58
C VAL A 219 7.62 3.83 10.30
N ALA A 220 6.32 3.57 10.42
CA ALA A 220 5.45 3.48 9.26
C ALA A 220 4.84 4.85 8.93
N VAL A 221 4.87 5.21 7.65
CA VAL A 221 4.27 6.44 7.11
C VAL A 221 3.18 6.03 6.12
N GLY A 222 1.92 6.22 6.48
CA GLY A 222 0.79 5.72 5.69
C GLY A 222 -0.16 6.84 5.28
N HIS A 223 -0.55 6.88 4.01
CA HIS A 223 -1.54 7.83 3.48
C HIS A 223 -2.87 7.13 3.14
N CYS A 224 -4.01 7.63 3.62
CA CYS A 224 -5.34 7.13 3.28
C CYS A 224 -5.49 5.63 3.53
N TYR A 225 -5.56 4.81 2.48
CA TYR A 225 -5.51 3.35 2.54
C TYR A 225 -4.27 2.85 3.29
N GLY A 226 -3.10 3.41 2.97
CA GLY A 226 -1.85 3.09 3.63
C GLY A 226 -1.88 3.40 5.12
N GLY A 227 -2.50 4.52 5.51
CA GLY A 227 -2.67 4.88 6.92
C GLY A 227 -3.54 3.87 7.67
N CYS A 228 -4.63 3.41 7.06
CA CYS A 228 -5.51 2.39 7.62
C CYS A 228 -4.77 1.07 7.87
N ILE A 229 -4.05 0.55 6.86
CA ILE A 229 -3.35 -0.73 7.00
C ILE A 229 -2.12 -0.64 7.93
N SER A 230 -1.43 0.50 7.97
CA SER A 230 -0.34 0.73 8.93
C SER A 230 -0.87 0.74 10.37
N ALA A 231 -2.00 1.39 10.63
CA ALA A 231 -2.63 1.38 11.95
C ALA A 231 -3.08 -0.03 12.35
N LEU A 232 -3.67 -0.80 11.43
CA LEU A 232 -4.05 -2.19 11.69
C LEU A 232 -2.82 -3.08 11.98
N ALA A 233 -1.75 -2.94 11.19
CA ALA A 233 -0.52 -3.70 11.40
C ALA A 233 0.12 -3.40 12.75
N ALA A 234 0.16 -2.14 13.17
CA ALA A 234 0.67 -1.75 14.48
C ALA A 234 -0.24 -2.16 15.64
N HIS A 235 -1.56 -2.21 15.43
CA HIS A 235 -2.47 -2.77 16.43
C HIS A 235 -2.21 -4.28 16.65
N LEU A 236 -1.95 -5.03 15.58
CA LEU A 236 -1.70 -6.47 15.64
C LEU A 236 -0.30 -6.83 16.13
N TYR A 237 0.70 -6.01 15.76
CA TYR A 237 2.12 -6.26 16.04
C TYR A 237 2.80 -5.00 16.61
N PRO A 238 2.37 -4.50 17.78
CA PRO A 238 2.78 -3.19 18.30
C PRO A 238 4.28 -3.07 18.56
N THR A 239 4.92 -4.17 18.95
CA THR A 239 6.37 -4.24 19.23
C THR A 239 7.24 -3.96 18.01
N LEU A 240 6.70 -4.13 16.78
CA LEU A 240 7.44 -3.89 15.55
C LEU A 240 7.56 -2.40 15.24
N PHE A 241 6.65 -1.55 15.71
CA PHE A 241 6.58 -0.14 15.32
C PHE A 241 7.02 0.77 16.46
N SER A 242 7.99 1.64 16.18
CA SER A 242 8.41 2.69 17.10
C SER A 242 7.51 3.92 17.02
N ALA A 243 6.95 4.20 15.84
CA ALA A 243 6.00 5.28 15.61
C ALA A 243 5.17 5.05 14.33
N LEU A 244 4.06 5.76 14.23
CA LEU A 244 3.22 5.87 13.05
C LEU A 244 3.06 7.33 12.65
N ILE A 245 3.14 7.62 11.35
CA ILE A 245 2.77 8.90 10.76
C ILE A 245 1.61 8.62 9.80
N LEU A 246 0.41 9.06 10.19
CA LEU A 246 -0.82 8.78 9.45
C LEU A 246 -1.29 10.06 8.76
N LEU A 247 -1.28 10.06 7.42
CA LEU A 247 -1.77 11.16 6.59
C LEU A 247 -3.18 10.80 6.12
N ASP A 248 -4.18 11.55 6.57
CA ASP A 248 -5.60 11.36 6.25
C ASP A 248 -6.06 9.90 6.25
N PRO A 249 -5.82 9.13 7.33
CA PRO A 249 -6.09 7.70 7.33
C PRO A 249 -7.59 7.41 7.22
N VAL A 250 -7.95 6.45 6.37
CA VAL A 250 -9.35 5.99 6.23
C VAL A 250 -9.60 4.85 7.22
N ILE A 251 -9.80 5.20 8.49
CA ILE A 251 -10.12 4.25 9.55
C ILE A 251 -11.63 4.31 9.80
N SER A 252 -12.29 3.19 9.65
CA SER A 252 -13.74 3.08 9.79
C SER A 252 -14.12 1.92 10.68
N LYS A 253 -15.26 2.03 11.36
CA LYS A 253 -15.82 0.93 12.14
C LYS A 253 -16.00 -0.29 11.21
N PRO A 254 -15.53 -1.48 11.62
CA PRO A 254 -15.75 -2.70 10.86
C PRO A 254 -17.25 -2.91 10.61
N PHE A 255 -17.58 -3.40 9.41
CA PHE A 255 -18.94 -3.84 9.04
C PHE A 255 -20.03 -2.75 8.93
N GLU A 256 -19.72 -1.48 9.18
CA GLU A 256 -20.69 -0.37 9.06
C GLU A 256 -20.62 0.40 7.73
N HIS A 257 -19.80 -0.06 6.77
CA HIS A 257 -19.56 0.70 5.53
C HIS A 257 -20.16 0.07 4.28
N GLU A 258 -21.04 0.85 3.64
CA GLU A 258 -21.29 0.75 2.20
C GLU A 258 -19.99 1.04 1.42
N PRO A 259 -19.75 0.39 0.27
CA PRO A 259 -18.57 0.59 -0.56
C PRO A 259 -18.63 1.95 -1.31
N LYS A 260 -18.69 3.08 -0.59
CA LYS A 260 -18.88 4.43 -1.13
C LYS A 260 -17.88 4.80 -2.23
N GLY A 261 -16.64 4.32 -2.15
CA GLY A 261 -15.60 4.55 -3.18
C GLY A 261 -15.76 3.71 -4.45
N ALA A 262 -16.42 2.55 -4.38
CA ALA A 262 -16.60 1.67 -5.54
C ALA A 262 -17.58 2.27 -6.56
N ALA A 263 -18.63 2.95 -6.08
CA ALA A 263 -19.61 3.60 -6.94
C ALA A 263 -18.96 4.71 -7.78
N SER A 264 -18.07 5.50 -7.17
CA SER A 264 -17.31 6.53 -7.88
C SER A 264 -16.32 5.91 -8.86
N ALA A 265 -15.67 4.78 -8.53
CA ALA A 265 -14.76 4.09 -9.44
C ALA A 265 -15.49 3.54 -10.68
N LEU A 266 -16.62 2.83 -10.49
CA LEU A 266 -17.43 2.27 -11.57
C LEU A 266 -18.10 3.32 -12.47
N ASN A 267 -18.25 4.55 -11.97
CA ASN A 267 -18.73 5.68 -12.77
C ASN A 267 -17.63 6.33 -13.61
N ARG A 268 -16.35 6.05 -13.34
CA ARG A 268 -15.27 6.67 -14.12
C ARG A 268 -15.23 6.10 -15.51
N GLN A 269 -15.03 6.99 -16.46
CA GLN A 269 -14.77 6.62 -17.84
C GLN A 269 -13.33 6.08 -17.93
N GLU A 270 -13.19 4.82 -18.36
CA GLU A 270 -11.90 4.13 -18.49
C GLU A 270 -11.07 4.66 -19.67
N THR A 271 -11.73 4.99 -20.78
CA THR A 271 -11.07 5.43 -22.02
C THR A 271 -11.67 6.72 -22.54
N TRP A 272 -10.78 7.62 -22.97
CA TRP A 272 -11.13 8.87 -23.63
C TRP A 272 -10.74 8.75 -25.10
N SER A 273 -11.64 9.09 -26.01
CA SER A 273 -11.40 8.99 -27.45
C SER A 273 -10.27 9.92 -27.91
N SER A 274 -10.03 11.01 -27.17
CA SER A 274 -8.92 11.91 -27.38
C SER A 274 -8.45 12.55 -26.07
N ARG A 275 -7.24 13.11 -26.07
CA ARG A 275 -6.69 13.88 -24.94
C ARG A 275 -7.53 15.12 -24.61
N SER A 276 -8.17 15.72 -25.61
CA SER A 276 -9.10 16.85 -25.45
C SER A 276 -10.43 16.48 -24.80
N ASP A 277 -10.84 15.21 -24.87
CA ASP A 277 -12.07 14.75 -24.23
C ASP A 277 -11.91 14.55 -22.73
N PHE A 278 -10.67 14.51 -22.23
CA PHE A 278 -10.41 14.44 -20.80
C PHE A 278 -10.92 15.71 -20.11
N PRO A 279 -11.88 15.64 -19.19
CA PRO A 279 -12.49 16.82 -18.60
C PRO A 279 -11.42 17.60 -17.85
N PRO A 280 -11.32 18.93 -18.06
CA PRO A 280 -10.51 19.76 -17.18
C PRO A 280 -11.00 19.52 -15.76
N LYS A 281 -10.09 19.22 -14.83
CA LYS A 281 -10.43 19.04 -13.41
C LYS A 281 -11.31 20.23 -13.02
N SER A 282 -12.55 19.96 -12.61
CA SER A 282 -13.48 21.00 -12.17
C SER A 282 -12.79 21.85 -11.12
N ASN A 283 -12.85 23.18 -11.29
CA ASN A 283 -12.30 24.18 -10.38
C ASN A 283 -12.50 23.80 -8.90
N THR A 284 -11.48 23.20 -8.29
CA THR A 284 -11.21 23.47 -6.88
C THR A 284 -10.55 24.84 -6.87
N SER A 285 -11.38 25.87 -6.71
CA SER A 285 -10.94 27.16 -6.22
C SER A 285 -10.20 26.88 -4.91
N LEU A 286 -8.87 26.80 -4.97
CA LEU A 286 -8.03 27.09 -3.84
C LEU A 286 -8.32 28.56 -3.52
N HIS A 287 -9.30 28.80 -2.66
CA HIS A 287 -9.33 30.03 -1.90
C HIS A 287 -8.03 30.06 -1.12
N LEU A 288 -7.04 30.75 -1.69
CA LEU A 288 -5.99 31.38 -0.93
C LEU A 288 -6.72 32.29 0.05
N ILE A 289 -6.81 31.82 1.30
CA ILE A 289 -7.15 32.68 2.42
C ILE A 289 -5.94 33.63 2.57
N PRO A 290 -6.18 34.95 2.69
CA PRO A 290 -5.12 35.98 2.73
C PRO A 290 -4.11 35.76 3.85
#